data_AF-A0A3B3I1G2-F1
#
_entry.id   AF-A0A3B3I1G2-F1
#
_cell.length_a   1.000
_cell.length_b   1.000
_cell.length_c   1.000
_cell.angle_alpha   90.00
_cell.angle_beta   90.00
_cell.angle_gamma   90.00
#
_symmetry.space_group_name_H-M   'P 1'
#
loop_
_entity.id
_entity.type
_entity.pdbx_description
1 polymer ?
#
loop_
_entity_poly.entity_id
_entity_poly.type
_entity_poly.pdbx_seq_one_letter_code
_entity_poly.pdbx_strand_id
1 'polypeptide(L)'
;MPTKGQKAIDKEYASASPSLTLHAIKALLDEHCEKLSAELKSSFEAIDSKLDQNKLLLDDHDQRISSLELATDDLSQRVMDLENTCSSLREENAKLKAKAADLENRSRRQNVRILGLSEATESGNPTAFFSQLLQDLYRKEILPSFPEIVRAHRTLAPKPTTGKPLRPVILRLHRFQTKELLIREARRRGRFFYKGQHVRIVEDYSAEVASQRARYRDVMAGLYKQGLKPALLYPARLRITTPNGVRKWINTVEEAQKYIDEHPELSDHV
;
A
#
# COMPACT_ATOMS: atom_id res chain seq x y z
N MET A 1 23.60 -27.07 125.51
CA MET A 1 24.46 -25.90 125.80
C MET A 1 23.86 -24.69 125.10
N PRO A 2 23.75 -23.55 125.80
CA PRO A 2 22.71 -22.52 125.68
C PRO A 2 23.23 -21.34 124.82
N THR A 3 22.44 -20.35 124.40
CA THR A 3 22.07 -19.13 125.16
C THR A 3 21.21 -18.24 124.24
N LYS A 4 20.05 -17.73 124.70
CA LYS A 4 19.82 -16.32 125.14
C LYS A 4 20.39 -15.29 124.13
N GLY A 5 19.65 -14.33 123.57
CA GLY A 5 18.39 -13.68 123.94
C GLY A 5 18.53 -12.18 123.66
N GLN A 6 17.38 -11.47 123.64
CA GLN A 6 17.21 -10.00 123.67
C GLN A 6 17.27 -9.29 122.29
N LYS A 7 16.42 -8.32 121.95
CA LYS A 7 15.46 -7.50 122.71
C LYS A 7 14.45 -6.85 121.74
N ALA A 8 13.24 -6.63 122.23
CA ALA A 8 12.16 -5.87 121.59
C ALA A 8 12.54 -4.41 121.28
N ILE A 9 11.87 -3.83 120.27
CA ILE A 9 11.26 -2.49 120.29
C ILE A 9 10.11 -2.49 119.25
N ASP A 10 8.96 -1.99 119.69
CA ASP A 10 7.66 -1.92 119.03
C ASP A 10 7.63 -1.06 117.74
N LYS A 11 6.81 -1.48 116.76
CA LYS A 11 5.73 -0.65 116.16
C LYS A 11 5.09 -1.35 114.96
N GLU A 12 3.85 -1.80 115.17
CA GLU A 12 2.69 -1.34 114.40
C GLU A 12 2.96 -0.99 112.94
N TYR A 13 2.72 -1.93 112.02
CA TYR A 13 2.11 -1.65 110.71
C TYR A 13 1.54 -2.97 110.18
N ALA A 14 0.22 -3.09 110.28
CA ALA A 14 -0.54 -3.99 109.45
C ALA A 14 -0.30 -3.63 107.98
N SER A 15 0.08 -4.59 107.15
CA SER A 15 -0.28 -4.56 105.73
C SER A 15 -0.47 -5.99 105.25
N ALA A 16 -1.74 -6.34 105.12
CA ALA A 16 -2.22 -7.60 104.60
C ALA A 16 -1.55 -7.95 103.26
N SER A 17 -1.16 -9.22 103.10
CA SER A 17 -1.11 -9.84 101.77
C SER A 17 -2.44 -9.54 101.09
N PRO A 18 -2.48 -8.93 99.89
CA PRO A 18 -3.74 -8.60 99.27
C PRO A 18 -4.41 -9.92 98.90
N SER A 19 -5.39 -10.33 99.69
CA SER A 19 -6.32 -11.34 99.22
C SER A 19 -6.97 -10.73 97.99
N LEU A 20 -6.80 -11.38 96.83
CA LEU A 20 -7.49 -10.97 95.61
C LEU A 20 -8.98 -11.15 95.92
N THR A 21 -9.65 -10.07 96.30
CA THR A 21 -11.05 -10.12 96.66
C THR A 21 -11.86 -10.29 95.38
N LEU A 22 -12.93 -11.09 95.44
CA LEU A 22 -13.86 -11.28 94.31
C LEU A 22 -14.33 -9.94 93.72
N HIS A 23 -14.41 -8.91 94.57
CA HIS A 23 -14.76 -7.55 94.18
C HIS A 23 -13.72 -6.89 93.25
N ALA A 24 -12.42 -7.07 93.50
CA ALA A 24 -11.34 -6.53 92.68
C ALA A 24 -11.27 -7.20 91.29
N ILE A 25 -11.52 -8.52 91.22
CA ILE A 25 -11.60 -9.26 89.95
C ILE A 25 -12.81 -8.78 89.13
N LYS A 26 -13.95 -8.56 89.80
CA LYS A 26 -15.18 -8.07 89.14
C LYS A 26 -15.00 -6.65 88.60
N ALA A 27 -14.39 -5.75 89.37
CA ALA A 27 -14.09 -4.39 88.92
C ALA A 27 -13.13 -4.35 87.73
N LEU A 28 -12.07 -5.18 87.72
CA LEU A 28 -11.18 -5.32 86.56
C LEU A 28 -11.90 -5.90 85.34
N LEU A 29 -12.79 -6.87 85.53
CA LEU A 29 -13.58 -7.44 84.44
C LEU A 29 -14.53 -6.40 83.84
N ASP A 30 -15.20 -5.60 84.68
CA ASP A 30 -16.08 -4.51 84.24
C ASP A 30 -15.27 -3.42 83.49
N GLU A 31 -14.11 -3.03 84.01
CA GLU A 31 -13.21 -2.06 83.35
C GLU A 31 -12.71 -2.57 81.98
N HIS A 32 -12.30 -3.85 81.90
CA HIS A 32 -11.88 -4.47 80.65
C HIS A 32 -13.05 -4.60 79.64
N CYS A 33 -14.25 -4.95 80.11
CA CYS A 33 -15.46 -4.99 79.29
C CYS A 33 -15.83 -3.60 78.75
N GLU A 34 -15.71 -2.55 79.56
CA GLU A 34 -15.95 -1.17 79.12
C GLU A 34 -14.90 -0.71 78.09
N LYS A 35 -13.62 -1.00 78.32
CA LYS A 35 -12.54 -0.70 77.36
C LYS A 35 -12.73 -1.42 76.03
N LEU A 36 -13.01 -2.73 76.06
CA LEU A 36 -13.28 -3.52 74.84
C LEU A 36 -14.52 -3.02 74.09
N SER A 37 -15.57 -2.67 74.83
CA SER A 37 -16.80 -2.09 74.25
C SER A 37 -16.51 -0.76 73.54
N ALA A 38 -15.69 0.10 74.16
CA ALA A 38 -15.28 1.37 73.58
C ALA A 38 -14.40 1.19 72.34
N GLU A 39 -13.41 0.30 72.37
CA GLU A 39 -12.57 -0.03 71.21
C GLU A 39 -13.39 -0.63 70.06
N LEU A 40 -14.30 -1.56 70.36
CA LEU A 40 -15.18 -2.15 69.34
C LEU A 40 -16.07 -1.09 68.70
N LYS A 41 -16.70 -0.21 69.49
CA LYS A 41 -17.51 0.90 68.95
C LYS A 41 -16.70 1.81 68.04
N SER A 42 -15.52 2.23 68.48
CA SER A 42 -14.61 3.05 67.67
C SER A 42 -14.21 2.33 66.37
N SER A 43 -13.95 1.03 66.43
CA SER A 43 -13.62 0.23 65.24
C SER A 43 -14.81 0.14 64.27
N PHE A 44 -16.03 -0.04 64.78
CA PHE A 44 -17.24 -0.09 63.95
C PHE A 44 -17.52 1.25 63.28
N GLU A 45 -17.39 2.36 64.02
CA GLU A 45 -17.52 3.72 63.45
C GLU A 45 -16.49 3.97 62.35
N ALA A 46 -15.24 3.52 62.55
CA ALA A 46 -14.19 3.64 61.54
C ALA A 46 -14.47 2.76 60.30
N ILE A 47 -15.02 1.55 60.49
CA ILE A 47 -15.43 0.66 59.41
C ILE A 47 -16.60 1.26 58.62
N ASP A 48 -17.63 1.77 59.31
CA ASP A 48 -18.79 2.40 58.68
C ASP A 48 -18.37 3.61 57.84
N SER A 49 -17.48 4.46 58.37
CA SER A 49 -16.94 5.59 57.62
C SER A 49 -16.20 5.15 56.34
N LYS A 50 -15.38 4.10 56.41
CA LYS A 50 -14.71 3.54 55.22
C LYS A 50 -15.69 2.89 54.25
N LEU A 51 -16.74 2.26 54.74
CA LEU A 51 -17.79 1.66 53.93
C LEU A 51 -18.54 2.74 53.14
N ASP A 52 -18.86 3.86 53.77
CA ASP A 52 -19.51 4.99 53.11
C ASP A 52 -18.60 5.67 52.09
N GLN A 53 -17.30 5.82 52.39
CA GLN A 53 -16.32 6.28 51.39
C GLN A 53 -16.23 5.33 50.19
N ASN A 54 -16.23 4.02 50.42
CA ASN A 54 -16.20 3.03 49.34
C ASN A 54 -17.48 3.07 48.49
N LYS A 55 -18.66 3.29 49.09
CA LYS A 55 -19.91 3.46 48.32
C LYS A 55 -19.82 4.66 47.40
N LEU A 56 -19.35 5.81 47.90
CA LEU A 56 -19.19 7.01 47.08
C LEU A 56 -18.20 6.81 45.93
N LEU A 57 -17.10 6.09 46.17
CA LEU A 57 -16.15 5.74 45.11
C LEU A 57 -16.74 4.78 44.08
N LEU A 58 -17.56 3.81 44.51
CA LEU A 58 -18.28 2.91 43.59
C LEU A 58 -19.27 3.69 42.72
N ASP A 59 -20.02 4.62 43.29
CA ASP A 59 -20.95 5.46 42.52
C ASP A 59 -20.21 6.34 41.49
N ASP A 60 -19.05 6.92 41.86
CA ASP A 60 -18.21 7.67 40.90
C ASP A 60 -17.66 6.77 39.79
N HIS A 61 -17.19 5.58 40.14
CA HIS A 61 -16.69 4.61 39.17
C HIS A 61 -17.81 4.16 38.22
N ASP A 62 -19.02 3.88 38.71
CA ASP A 62 -20.16 3.49 37.89
C ASP A 62 -20.49 4.59 36.87
N GLN A 63 -20.53 5.86 37.30
CA GLN A 63 -20.75 6.99 36.39
C GLN A 63 -19.65 7.10 35.32
N ARG A 64 -18.39 6.94 35.71
CA ARG A 64 -17.25 6.98 34.77
C ARG A 64 -17.29 5.81 33.80
N ILE A 65 -17.63 4.60 34.25
CA ILE A 65 -17.77 3.42 33.40
C ILE A 65 -18.88 3.64 32.38
N SER A 66 -20.07 4.10 32.81
CA SER A 66 -21.16 4.41 31.88
C SER A 66 -20.76 5.48 30.84
N SER A 67 -20.00 6.49 31.24
CA SER A 67 -19.50 7.50 30.30
C SER A 67 -18.52 6.93 29.26
N LEU A 68 -17.68 5.97 29.67
CA LEU A 68 -16.71 5.31 28.79
C LEU A 68 -17.39 4.33 27.84
N GLU A 69 -18.43 3.62 28.29
CA GLU A 69 -19.23 2.74 27.45
C GLU A 69 -19.88 3.54 26.31
N LEU A 70 -20.56 4.66 26.63
CA LEU A 70 -21.15 5.54 25.63
C LEU A 70 -20.12 6.11 24.64
N ALA A 71 -18.94 6.52 25.13
CA ALA A 71 -17.87 7.00 24.26
C ALA A 71 -17.30 5.89 23.38
N THR A 72 -17.24 4.65 23.88
CA THR A 72 -16.78 3.48 23.12
C THR A 72 -17.77 3.10 22.03
N ASP A 73 -19.07 3.18 22.31
CA ASP A 73 -20.12 2.95 21.32
C ASP A 73 -20.09 4.01 20.20
N ASP A 74 -19.97 5.31 20.55
CA ASP A 74 -19.80 6.38 19.56
C ASP A 74 -18.55 6.16 18.70
N LEU A 75 -17.42 5.83 19.33
CA LEU A 75 -16.18 5.58 18.61
C LEU A 75 -16.31 4.37 17.68
N SER A 76 -16.96 3.29 18.14
CA SER A 76 -17.19 2.09 17.34
C SER A 76 -18.05 2.39 16.13
N GLN A 77 -19.12 3.18 16.30
CA GLN A 77 -19.97 3.61 15.20
C GLN A 77 -19.19 4.45 14.18
N ARG A 78 -18.41 5.42 14.65
CA ARG A 78 -17.57 6.26 13.79
C ARG A 78 -16.51 5.47 13.04
N VAL A 79 -15.91 4.45 13.66
CA VAL A 79 -14.95 3.55 13.01
C VAL A 79 -15.64 2.76 11.90
N MET A 80 -16.82 2.18 12.15
CA MET A 80 -17.59 1.47 11.12
C MET A 80 -17.93 2.39 9.93
N ASP A 81 -18.37 3.61 10.19
CA ASP A 81 -18.68 4.59 9.14
C ASP A 81 -17.43 4.96 8.32
N LEU A 82 -16.28 5.13 8.99
CA LEU A 82 -15.00 5.38 8.34
C LEU A 82 -14.53 4.19 7.49
N GLU A 83 -14.71 2.96 7.96
CA GLU A 83 -14.36 1.76 7.20
C GLU A 83 -15.23 1.61 5.94
N ASN A 84 -16.54 1.86 6.08
CA ASN A 84 -17.48 1.85 4.96
C ASN A 84 -17.15 2.92 3.92
N THR A 85 -16.89 4.16 4.35
CA THR A 85 -16.51 5.25 3.44
C THR A 85 -15.16 4.98 2.77
N CYS A 86 -14.16 4.48 3.50
CA CYS A 86 -12.88 4.10 2.93
C CYS A 86 -13.01 2.98 1.88
N SER A 87 -13.88 1.99 2.13
CA SER A 87 -14.13 0.89 1.18
C SER A 87 -14.79 1.41 -0.09
N SER A 88 -15.84 2.23 0.05
CA SER A 88 -16.51 2.89 -1.08
C SER A 88 -15.54 3.75 -1.91
N LEU A 89 -14.75 4.60 -1.24
CA LEU A 89 -13.76 5.45 -1.90
C LEU A 89 -12.69 4.65 -2.63
N ARG A 90 -12.25 3.50 -2.09
CA ARG A 90 -11.31 2.61 -2.78
C ARG A 90 -11.90 2.07 -4.08
N GLU A 91 -13.17 1.64 -4.06
CA GLU A 91 -13.85 1.15 -5.26
C GLU A 91 -14.05 2.25 -6.31
N GLU A 92 -14.51 3.43 -5.90
CA GLU A 92 -14.69 4.56 -6.80
C GLU A 92 -13.36 5.01 -7.42
N ASN A 93 -12.30 5.08 -6.61
CA ASN A 93 -10.97 5.44 -7.08
C ASN A 93 -10.43 4.40 -8.08
N ALA A 94 -10.67 3.10 -7.85
CA ALA A 94 -10.33 2.06 -8.81
C ALA A 94 -11.09 2.23 -10.15
N LYS A 95 -12.40 2.51 -10.09
CA LYS A 95 -13.23 2.79 -11.28
C LYS A 95 -12.75 4.03 -12.03
N LEU A 96 -12.42 5.11 -11.32
CA LEU A 96 -11.92 6.36 -11.90
C LEU A 96 -10.55 6.17 -12.56
N LYS A 97 -9.63 5.44 -11.93
CA LYS A 97 -8.33 5.09 -12.51
C LYS A 97 -8.49 4.30 -13.80
N ALA A 98 -9.34 3.27 -13.79
CA ALA A 98 -9.62 2.46 -14.98
C ALA A 98 -10.23 3.31 -16.12
N LYS A 99 -11.18 4.20 -15.80
CA LYS A 99 -11.79 5.12 -16.77
C LYS A 99 -10.79 6.12 -17.34
N ALA A 100 -9.94 6.70 -16.49
CA ALA A 100 -8.90 7.64 -16.92
C ALA A 100 -7.89 6.95 -17.86
N ALA A 101 -7.45 5.73 -17.51
CA ALA A 101 -6.58 4.92 -18.35
C ALA A 101 -7.22 4.61 -19.71
N ASP A 102 -8.49 4.19 -19.76
CA ASP A 102 -9.18 3.91 -21.02
C ASP A 102 -9.34 5.16 -21.89
N LEU A 103 -9.69 6.31 -21.31
CA LEU A 103 -9.79 7.59 -22.03
C LEU A 103 -8.45 8.03 -22.60
N GLU A 104 -7.39 7.97 -21.81
CA GLU A 104 -6.04 8.29 -22.27
C GLU A 104 -5.63 7.35 -23.42
N ASN A 105 -5.84 6.06 -23.26
CA ASN A 105 -5.51 5.09 -24.29
C ASN A 105 -6.30 5.33 -25.57
N ARG A 106 -7.62 5.61 -25.49
CA ARG A 106 -8.47 5.99 -26.65
C ARG A 106 -7.95 7.20 -27.38
N SER A 107 -7.56 8.25 -26.64
CA SER A 107 -6.98 9.47 -27.18
C SER A 107 -5.67 9.20 -27.94
N ARG A 108 -4.88 8.23 -27.49
CA ARG A 108 -3.58 7.86 -28.10
C ARG A 108 -3.66 6.80 -29.21
N ARG A 109 -4.81 6.15 -29.46
CA ARG A 109 -4.91 5.02 -30.42
C ARG A 109 -4.46 5.37 -31.84
N GLN A 110 -4.66 6.61 -32.25
CA GLN A 110 -4.28 7.13 -33.57
C GLN A 110 -2.88 7.77 -33.59
N ASN A 111 -2.18 7.76 -32.47
CA ASN A 111 -0.87 8.39 -32.34
C ASN A 111 0.26 7.41 -32.70
N VAL A 112 1.32 7.94 -33.28
CA VAL A 112 2.61 7.27 -33.47
C VAL A 112 3.73 8.14 -32.93
N ARG A 113 4.80 7.51 -32.44
CA ARG A 113 6.00 8.18 -31.95
C ARG A 113 7.16 7.93 -32.90
N ILE A 114 7.82 9.00 -33.32
CA ILE A 114 9.07 8.94 -34.06
C ILE A 114 10.22 9.24 -33.10
N LEU A 115 11.20 8.34 -33.06
CA LEU A 115 12.39 8.42 -32.21
C LEU A 115 13.64 8.54 -33.08
N GLY A 116 14.65 9.30 -32.60
CA GLY A 116 15.95 9.40 -33.26
C GLY A 116 16.04 10.44 -34.37
N LEU A 117 15.06 11.34 -34.49
CA LEU A 117 15.08 12.42 -35.47
C LEU A 117 15.76 13.68 -34.91
N SER A 118 16.74 14.25 -35.63
CA SER A 118 17.43 15.49 -35.24
C SER A 118 16.45 16.64 -34.93
N GLU A 119 16.78 17.46 -33.93
CA GLU A 119 15.98 18.64 -33.59
C GLU A 119 15.99 19.67 -34.74
N ALA A 120 14.90 20.44 -34.88
CA ALA A 120 14.72 21.48 -35.90
C ALA A 120 14.79 20.98 -37.36
N THR A 121 14.53 19.69 -37.59
CA THR A 121 14.39 19.15 -38.94
C THR A 121 13.04 19.55 -39.55
N GLU A 122 12.05 19.80 -38.70
CA GLU A 122 10.71 20.21 -39.06
C GLU A 122 10.69 21.68 -39.49
N SER A 123 10.78 21.90 -40.80
CA SER A 123 10.87 23.23 -41.42
C SER A 123 9.52 23.98 -41.41
N GLY A 124 9.11 24.48 -40.24
CA GLY A 124 7.96 25.39 -40.05
C GLY A 124 6.56 24.76 -40.17
N ASN A 125 6.35 23.83 -41.10
CA ASN A 125 5.12 23.05 -41.24
C ASN A 125 5.35 21.56 -40.90
N PRO A 126 5.25 21.17 -39.61
CA PRO A 126 5.51 19.80 -39.19
C PRO A 126 4.59 18.78 -39.84
N THR A 127 3.30 19.07 -40.02
CA THR A 127 2.34 18.08 -40.55
C THR A 127 2.65 17.73 -42.00
N ALA A 128 2.93 18.72 -42.85
CA ALA A 128 3.34 18.49 -44.23
C ALA A 128 4.68 17.75 -44.30
N PHE A 129 5.67 18.19 -43.52
CA PHE A 129 6.98 17.54 -43.44
C PHE A 129 6.87 16.05 -43.07
N PHE A 130 6.12 15.73 -42.01
CA PHE A 130 6.00 14.35 -41.56
C PHE A 130 5.17 13.49 -42.50
N SER A 131 4.21 14.09 -43.21
CA SER A 131 3.45 13.36 -44.23
C SER A 131 4.36 12.92 -45.37
N GLN A 132 5.22 13.81 -45.84
CA GLN A 132 6.23 13.50 -46.85
C GLN A 132 7.28 12.51 -46.33
N LEU A 133 7.81 12.72 -45.12
CA LEU A 133 8.78 11.83 -44.49
C LEU A 133 8.25 10.39 -44.39
N LEU A 134 7.00 10.21 -43.96
CA LEU A 134 6.41 8.88 -43.87
C LEU A 134 6.28 8.22 -45.25
N GLN A 135 5.90 8.96 -46.29
CA GLN A 135 5.87 8.40 -47.64
C GLN A 135 7.28 7.99 -48.11
N ASP A 136 8.30 8.81 -47.86
CA ASP A 136 9.69 8.50 -48.24
C ASP A 136 10.21 7.25 -47.51
N LEU A 137 9.93 7.13 -46.20
CA LEU A 137 10.39 6.02 -45.38
C LEU A 137 9.71 4.68 -45.72
N TYR A 138 8.38 4.70 -45.96
CA TYR A 138 7.62 3.48 -46.25
C TYR A 138 7.56 3.16 -47.75
N ARG A 139 7.88 4.14 -48.60
CA ARG A 139 7.78 4.13 -50.06
C ARG A 139 6.34 4.10 -50.57
N LYS A 140 6.16 4.49 -51.82
CA LYS A 140 4.84 4.61 -52.47
C LYS A 140 4.13 3.28 -52.65
N GLU A 141 4.84 2.15 -52.66
CA GLU A 141 4.21 0.83 -52.78
C GLU A 141 3.40 0.47 -51.53
N ILE A 142 3.82 0.97 -50.35
CA ILE A 142 3.11 0.74 -49.08
C ILE A 142 2.18 1.90 -48.74
N LEU A 143 2.60 3.13 -49.02
CA LEU A 143 1.81 4.35 -48.83
C LEU A 143 1.58 5.05 -50.16
N PRO A 144 0.56 4.64 -50.94
CA PRO A 144 0.26 5.22 -52.25
C PRO A 144 -0.03 6.72 -52.17
N SER A 145 -0.68 7.14 -51.09
CA SER A 145 -0.99 8.54 -50.81
C SER A 145 -0.27 9.05 -49.56
N PHE A 146 -0.11 10.37 -49.51
CA PHE A 146 0.40 11.06 -48.34
C PHE A 146 -0.53 10.84 -47.14
N PRO A 147 -0.02 10.37 -45.99
CA PRO A 147 -0.86 10.16 -44.81
C PRO A 147 -1.37 11.50 -44.27
N GLU A 148 -2.67 11.58 -44.00
CA GLU A 148 -3.31 12.73 -43.35
C GLU A 148 -2.90 12.80 -41.88
N ILE A 149 -2.14 13.84 -41.52
CA ILE A 149 -1.68 14.10 -40.15
C ILE A 149 -2.47 15.27 -39.58
N VAL A 150 -3.22 15.02 -38.51
CA VAL A 150 -4.01 16.04 -37.80
C VAL A 150 -3.10 16.93 -36.97
N ARG A 151 -2.10 16.35 -36.32
CA ARG A 151 -1.18 17.07 -35.43
C ARG A 151 0.19 16.43 -35.40
N ALA A 152 1.23 17.24 -35.43
CA ALA A 152 2.60 16.81 -35.30
C ALA A 152 3.36 17.77 -34.37
N HIS A 153 4.01 17.23 -33.35
CA HIS A 153 4.73 18.03 -32.37
C HIS A 153 5.78 17.18 -31.65
N ARG A 154 6.83 17.84 -31.15
CA ARG A 154 7.79 17.22 -30.21
C ARG A 154 7.15 17.09 -28.83
N THR A 155 7.61 16.14 -28.04
CA THR A 155 7.28 16.09 -26.61
C THR A 155 7.69 17.37 -25.91
N LEU A 156 6.93 17.79 -24.89
CA LEU A 156 7.13 19.04 -24.12
C LEU A 156 8.42 19.08 -23.29
N ALA A 157 9.29 18.08 -23.37
CA ALA A 157 10.58 18.09 -22.70
C ALA A 157 11.45 19.26 -23.20
N PRO A 158 12.34 19.82 -22.35
CA PRO A 158 13.32 20.83 -22.76
C PRO A 158 14.18 20.34 -23.91
N LYS A 159 14.62 21.26 -24.79
CA LYS A 159 15.50 20.91 -25.90
C LYS A 159 16.80 20.28 -25.36
N PRO A 160 17.19 19.09 -25.83
CA PRO A 160 18.37 18.41 -25.32
C PRO A 160 19.64 19.15 -25.72
N THR A 161 20.60 19.20 -24.80
CA THR A 161 21.98 19.60 -25.07
C THR A 161 22.67 18.58 -25.98
N THR A 162 23.73 18.97 -26.68
CA THR A 162 24.55 18.07 -27.52
C THR A 162 24.93 16.81 -26.75
N GLY A 163 24.68 15.63 -27.35
CA GLY A 163 24.95 14.32 -26.74
C GLY A 163 23.82 13.73 -25.89
N LYS A 164 22.76 14.49 -25.57
CA LYS A 164 21.57 13.96 -24.89
C LYS A 164 20.56 13.33 -25.88
N PRO A 165 19.67 12.44 -25.42
CA PRO A 165 18.66 11.81 -26.28
C PRO A 165 17.74 12.84 -26.95
N LEU A 166 17.51 12.66 -28.24
CA LEU A 166 16.63 13.51 -29.05
C LEU A 166 15.18 13.36 -28.61
N ARG A 167 14.41 14.47 -28.62
CA ARG A 167 13.00 14.41 -28.18
C ARG A 167 12.15 13.62 -29.17
N PRO A 168 11.31 12.69 -28.68
CA PRO A 168 10.33 12.03 -29.52
C PRO A 168 9.38 13.03 -30.18
N VAL A 169 9.00 12.73 -31.42
CA VAL A 169 7.90 13.41 -32.10
C VAL A 169 6.64 12.56 -31.94
N ILE A 170 5.53 13.19 -31.58
CA ILE A 170 4.20 12.56 -31.55
C ILE A 170 3.41 13.07 -32.75
N LEU A 171 2.97 12.13 -33.58
CA LEU A 171 2.07 12.38 -34.71
C LEU A 171 0.71 11.79 -34.39
N ARG A 172 -0.37 12.55 -34.62
CA ARG A 172 -1.74 12.06 -34.64
C ARG A 172 -2.20 11.91 -36.07
N LEU A 173 -2.47 10.68 -36.49
CA LEU A 173 -2.99 10.37 -37.82
C LEU A 173 -4.51 10.54 -37.85
N HIS A 174 -5.05 10.96 -38.99
CA HIS A 174 -6.49 11.10 -39.17
C HIS A 174 -7.19 9.74 -39.16
N ARG A 175 -6.59 8.75 -39.84
CA ARG A 175 -7.17 7.41 -40.03
C ARG A 175 -6.44 6.37 -39.18
N PHE A 176 -7.21 5.61 -38.40
CA PHE A 176 -6.65 4.54 -37.55
C PHE A 176 -5.99 3.42 -38.39
N GLN A 177 -6.59 3.05 -39.52
CA GLN A 177 -6.04 2.02 -40.42
C GLN A 177 -4.65 2.38 -40.94
N THR A 178 -4.43 3.65 -41.29
CA THR A 178 -3.11 4.15 -41.72
C THR A 178 -2.10 4.01 -40.59
N LYS A 179 -2.48 4.36 -39.35
CA LYS A 179 -1.64 4.15 -38.16
C LYS A 179 -1.25 2.68 -38.00
N GLU A 180 -2.21 1.76 -38.11
CA GLU A 180 -1.93 0.33 -37.95
C GLU A 180 -1.01 -0.22 -39.05
N LEU A 181 -1.21 0.22 -40.29
CA LEU A 181 -0.33 -0.13 -41.40
C LEU A 181 1.10 0.32 -41.11
N LEU A 182 1.32 1.60 -40.79
CA LEU A 182 2.64 2.15 -40.48
C LEU A 182 3.35 1.34 -39.39
N ILE A 183 2.65 1.04 -38.29
CA ILE A 183 3.23 0.30 -37.17
C ILE A 183 3.56 -1.15 -37.53
N ARG A 184 2.69 -1.83 -38.28
CA ARG A 184 2.95 -3.19 -38.76
C ARG A 184 4.21 -3.24 -39.62
N GLU A 185 4.30 -2.29 -40.54
CA GLU A 185 5.41 -2.17 -41.48
C GLU A 185 6.71 -1.74 -40.78
N ALA A 186 6.63 -0.89 -39.75
CA ALA A 186 7.76 -0.56 -38.89
C ALA A 186 8.33 -1.78 -38.18
N ARG A 187 7.45 -2.62 -37.62
CA ARG A 187 7.86 -3.85 -36.92
C ARG A 187 8.50 -4.86 -37.88
N ARG A 188 7.99 -4.95 -39.12
CA ARG A 188 8.51 -5.87 -40.15
C ARG A 188 9.88 -5.44 -40.67
N ARG A 189 10.07 -4.15 -40.97
CA ARG A 189 11.32 -3.60 -41.52
C ARG A 189 12.39 -3.34 -40.44
N GLY A 190 11.97 -3.05 -39.22
CA GLY A 190 12.82 -2.84 -38.05
C GLY A 190 13.51 -1.48 -38.00
N ARG A 191 14.28 -1.12 -39.03
CA ARG A 191 15.13 0.09 -39.04
C ARG A 191 14.77 1.02 -40.21
N PHE A 192 14.60 2.30 -39.91
CA PHE A 192 14.49 3.35 -40.90
C PHE A 192 15.71 4.28 -40.84
N PHE A 193 16.05 4.89 -41.97
CA PHE A 193 17.11 5.88 -42.04
C PHE A 193 16.59 7.16 -42.69
N TYR A 194 16.95 8.30 -42.12
CA TYR A 194 16.67 9.61 -42.68
C TYR A 194 17.91 10.49 -42.53
N LYS A 195 18.43 11.01 -43.65
CA LYS A 195 19.68 11.81 -43.68
C LYS A 195 20.84 11.17 -42.90
N GLY A 196 21.02 9.86 -43.07
CA GLY A 196 22.06 9.09 -42.38
C GLY A 196 21.79 8.78 -40.90
N GLN A 197 20.70 9.28 -40.31
CA GLN A 197 20.31 9.00 -38.93
C GLN A 197 19.30 7.85 -38.84
N HIS A 198 19.46 7.02 -37.82
CA HIS A 198 18.54 5.92 -37.55
C HIS A 198 17.25 6.43 -36.88
N VAL A 199 16.11 6.14 -37.51
CA VAL A 199 14.78 6.53 -37.06
C VAL A 199 13.97 5.30 -36.69
N ARG A 200 13.26 5.36 -35.56
CA ARG A 200 12.29 4.33 -35.16
C ARG A 200 10.89 4.90 -35.07
N ILE A 201 9.93 4.13 -35.57
CA ILE A 201 8.51 4.48 -35.53
C ILE A 201 7.81 3.45 -34.64
N VAL A 202 7.22 3.92 -33.55
CA VAL A 202 6.58 3.07 -32.53
C VAL A 202 5.20 3.59 -32.17
N GLU A 203 4.41 2.76 -31.49
CA GLU A 203 3.10 3.18 -30.98
C GLU A 203 3.26 4.14 -29.79
N ASP A 204 2.32 5.08 -29.67
CA ASP A 204 2.19 5.94 -28.49
C ASP A 204 1.30 5.28 -27.43
N TYR A 205 1.90 4.53 -26.52
CA TYR A 205 1.18 3.96 -25.38
C TYR A 205 1.12 4.94 -24.20
N SER A 206 0.06 4.83 -23.38
CA SER A 206 0.04 5.44 -22.04
C SER A 206 1.16 4.87 -21.17
N ALA A 207 1.51 5.58 -20.10
CA ALA A 207 2.55 5.13 -19.17
C ALA A 207 2.21 3.77 -18.55
N GLU A 208 0.94 3.54 -18.22
CA GLU A 208 0.47 2.27 -17.66
C GLU A 208 0.66 1.11 -18.64
N VAL A 209 0.19 1.23 -19.88
CA VAL A 209 0.34 0.19 -20.89
C VAL A 209 1.81 -0.04 -21.23
N ALA A 210 2.61 1.03 -21.30
CA ALA A 210 4.06 0.91 -21.50
C ALA A 210 4.74 0.13 -20.36
N SER A 211 4.35 0.39 -19.10
CA SER A 211 4.84 -0.33 -17.93
C SER A 211 4.44 -1.80 -17.96
N GLN A 212 3.17 -2.11 -18.22
CA GLN A 212 2.69 -3.49 -18.37
C GLN A 212 3.45 -4.25 -19.45
N ARG A 213 3.69 -3.61 -20.61
CA ARG A 213 4.45 -4.20 -21.72
C ARG A 213 5.91 -4.41 -21.41
N ALA A 214 6.52 -3.51 -20.63
CA ALA A 214 7.93 -3.61 -20.26
C ALA A 214 8.21 -4.89 -19.45
N ARG A 215 7.24 -5.38 -18.67
CA ARG A 215 7.36 -6.64 -17.89
C ARG A 215 7.58 -7.87 -18.77
N TYR A 216 7.09 -7.85 -20.01
CA TYR A 216 7.26 -8.97 -20.95
C TYR A 216 8.59 -8.93 -21.71
N ARG A 217 9.45 -7.93 -21.49
CA ARG A 217 10.65 -7.72 -22.32
C ARG A 217 11.60 -8.91 -22.31
N ASP A 218 11.91 -9.44 -21.14
CA ASP A 218 12.93 -10.48 -20.97
C ASP A 218 12.39 -11.83 -21.46
N VAL A 219 11.14 -12.15 -21.11
CA VAL A 219 10.41 -13.31 -21.64
C VAL A 219 10.34 -13.28 -23.16
N MET A 220 9.99 -12.14 -23.77
CA MET A 220 9.96 -12.01 -25.23
C MET A 220 11.33 -12.33 -25.85
N ALA A 221 12.43 -11.87 -25.22
CA ALA A 221 13.77 -12.18 -25.68
C ALA A 221 14.08 -13.68 -25.59
N GLY A 222 13.68 -14.35 -24.49
CA GLY A 222 13.80 -15.80 -24.35
C GLY A 222 13.02 -16.57 -25.43
N LEU A 223 11.77 -16.18 -25.68
CA LEU A 223 10.93 -16.79 -26.72
C LEU A 223 11.52 -16.60 -28.13
N TYR A 224 12.14 -15.45 -28.42
CA TYR A 224 12.84 -15.26 -29.69
C TYR A 224 14.06 -16.19 -29.82
N LYS A 225 14.80 -16.45 -28.74
CA LYS A 225 15.94 -17.38 -28.75
C LYS A 225 15.51 -18.82 -29.05
N GLN A 226 14.33 -19.23 -28.58
CA GLN A 226 13.73 -20.54 -28.89
C GLN A 226 13.17 -20.65 -30.32
N GLY A 227 13.40 -19.66 -31.19
CA GLY A 227 12.90 -19.66 -32.57
C GLY A 227 11.38 -19.41 -32.69
N LEU A 228 10.71 -19.06 -31.59
CA LEU A 228 9.28 -18.74 -31.59
C LEU A 228 9.04 -17.32 -32.13
N LYS A 229 7.81 -17.08 -32.60
CA LYS A 229 7.37 -15.75 -33.05
C LYS A 229 6.37 -15.17 -32.04
N PRO A 230 6.85 -14.58 -30.94
CA PRO A 230 5.98 -13.93 -29.98
C PRO A 230 5.49 -12.57 -30.50
N ALA A 231 4.26 -12.23 -30.14
CA ALA A 231 3.61 -10.97 -30.46
C ALA A 231 2.88 -10.46 -29.22
N LEU A 232 3.24 -9.25 -28.78
CA LEU A 232 2.58 -8.58 -27.66
C LEU A 232 1.47 -7.67 -28.20
N LEU A 233 0.24 -8.09 -28.01
CA LEU A 233 -0.96 -7.36 -28.44
C LEU A 233 -1.39 -6.35 -27.38
N TYR A 234 -2.13 -5.33 -27.79
CA TYR A 234 -2.65 -4.32 -26.89
C TYR A 234 -3.66 -4.95 -25.89
N PRO A 235 -3.67 -4.56 -24.60
CA PRO A 235 -2.69 -3.67 -23.96
C PRO A 235 -1.34 -4.37 -23.72
N ALA A 236 -1.33 -5.56 -23.12
CA ALA A 236 -0.12 -6.37 -22.91
C ALA A 236 -0.46 -7.87 -22.89
N ARG A 237 -1.03 -8.39 -23.99
CA ARG A 237 -1.43 -9.80 -24.12
C ARG A 237 -0.44 -10.54 -25.01
N LEU A 238 0.24 -11.53 -24.46
CA LEU A 238 1.26 -12.28 -25.19
C LEU A 238 0.61 -13.38 -26.03
N ARG A 239 0.96 -13.43 -27.31
CA ARG A 239 0.61 -14.51 -28.22
C ARG A 239 1.88 -15.09 -28.82
N ILE A 240 2.05 -16.39 -28.70
CA ILE A 240 3.17 -17.13 -29.28
C ILE A 240 2.68 -17.86 -30.51
N THR A 241 3.48 -17.84 -31.57
CA THR A 241 3.26 -18.69 -32.75
C THR A 241 4.38 -19.71 -32.77
N THR A 242 4.01 -20.99 -32.69
CA THR A 242 4.92 -22.13 -32.79
C THR A 242 5.40 -22.32 -34.24
N PRO A 243 6.49 -23.09 -34.47
CA PRO A 243 6.94 -23.41 -35.83
C PRO A 243 5.85 -24.10 -36.67
N ASN A 244 5.00 -24.90 -36.02
CA ASN A 244 3.85 -25.60 -36.63
C ASN A 244 2.66 -24.67 -36.92
N GLY A 245 2.79 -23.35 -36.70
CA GLY A 245 1.76 -22.35 -36.99
C GLY A 245 0.65 -22.24 -35.93
N VAL A 246 0.66 -23.10 -34.90
CA VAL A 246 -0.31 -23.05 -33.80
C VAL A 246 -0.07 -21.80 -32.95
N ARG A 247 -1.16 -21.09 -32.63
CA ARG A 247 -1.15 -19.85 -31.83
C ARG A 247 -1.58 -20.17 -30.41
N LYS A 248 -0.73 -19.84 -29.43
CA LYS A 248 -1.02 -19.97 -28.00
C LYS A 248 -1.06 -18.59 -27.35
N TRP A 249 -2.03 -18.38 -26.47
CA TRP A 249 -2.17 -17.17 -25.66
C TRP A 249 -1.57 -17.40 -24.28
N ILE A 250 -0.80 -16.42 -23.81
CA ILE A 250 -0.26 -16.41 -22.46
C ILE A 250 -0.61 -15.06 -21.83
N ASN A 251 -1.25 -15.10 -20.66
CA ASN A 251 -1.85 -13.90 -20.08
C ASN A 251 -0.99 -13.27 -18.98
N THR A 252 -0.01 -14.01 -18.46
CA THR A 252 0.88 -13.56 -17.38
C THR A 252 2.35 -13.74 -17.76
N VAL A 253 3.23 -12.99 -17.09
CA VAL A 253 4.68 -13.09 -17.32
C VAL A 253 5.22 -14.39 -16.76
N GLU A 254 4.65 -14.83 -15.64
CA GLU A 254 5.01 -16.05 -14.91
C GLU A 254 4.66 -17.30 -15.73
N GLU A 255 3.49 -17.37 -16.36
CA GLU A 255 3.15 -18.45 -17.29
C GLU A 255 4.09 -18.49 -18.49
N ALA A 256 4.50 -17.31 -18.98
CA ALA A 256 5.38 -17.22 -20.12
C ALA A 256 6.81 -17.65 -19.78
N GLN A 257 7.27 -17.35 -18.56
CA GLN A 257 8.55 -17.83 -18.05
C GLN A 257 8.53 -19.34 -17.88
N LYS A 258 7.49 -19.90 -17.24
CA LYS A 258 7.31 -21.35 -17.14
C LYS A 258 7.33 -22.04 -18.51
N TYR A 259 6.68 -21.44 -19.50
CA TYR A 259 6.69 -21.99 -20.86
C TYR A 259 8.09 -22.05 -21.48
N ILE A 260 8.92 -21.02 -21.24
CA ILE A 260 10.33 -21.01 -21.66
C ILE A 260 11.10 -22.12 -20.95
N ASP A 261 10.91 -22.27 -19.64
CA ASP A 261 11.61 -23.24 -18.81
C ASP A 261 11.24 -24.70 -19.15
N GLU A 262 9.97 -24.94 -19.51
CA GLU A 262 9.46 -26.26 -19.93
C GLU A 262 9.88 -26.67 -21.35
N HIS A 263 10.22 -25.70 -22.19
CA HIS A 263 10.63 -25.93 -23.58
C HIS A 263 12.03 -25.34 -23.84
N PRO A 264 13.08 -25.81 -23.14
CA PRO A 264 14.43 -25.35 -23.36
C PRO A 264 14.84 -25.61 -24.82
N GLU A 265 15.79 -24.80 -25.31
CA GLU A 265 16.20 -24.72 -26.72
C GLU A 265 16.23 -26.10 -27.41
N LEU A 266 15.63 -26.20 -28.60
CA LEU A 266 15.93 -27.28 -29.54
C LEU A 266 17.42 -27.14 -29.86
N SER A 267 18.27 -27.87 -29.14
CA SER A 267 19.68 -28.00 -29.46
C SER A 267 19.78 -28.45 -30.90
N ASP A 268 20.44 -27.66 -31.74
CA ASP A 268 20.79 -28.02 -33.12
C ASP A 268 21.32 -29.46 -33.13
N HIS A 269 20.51 -30.38 -33.62
CA HIS A 269 20.96 -31.71 -34.00
C HIS A 269 21.50 -31.62 -35.42
N VAL A 270 22.85 -31.53 -35.48
CA VAL A 270 23.77 -31.94 -36.55
C VAL A 270 23.73 -31.13 -37.85
#